data_AF-A0A8J7Q9E9-F1
#
_entry.id   AF-A0A8J7Q9E9-F1
#
_cell.length_a   1.000
_cell.length_b   1.000
_cell.length_c   1.000
_cell.angle_alpha   90.00
_cell.angle_beta   90.00
_cell.angle_gamma   90.00
#
_symmetry.space_group_name_H-M   'P 1'
#
loop_
_entity.id
_entity.type
_entity.pdbx_description
1 polymer ?
#
loop_
_entity_poly.entity_id
_entity_poly.type
_entity_poly.pdbx_seq_one_letter_code
_entity_poly.pdbx_strand_id
1 'polypeptide(L)'
;DPQYLGKVKLTPADLRGVVAWSGGAYDLAAKVAEGGSYKEHIQNAFGPDESAWRAASPVTHAKTAGSGPPFLFAAYEKGNNAHRAAERLAGLIRDAKGKAEVVVLKDRTHQTATHLLGAPGDETGALFLDFLRAVTK
;
A
#
# COMPACT_ATOMS: atom_id res chain seq x y z
N ASP A 1 9.99 2.20 -5.58
CA ASP A 1 11.34 2.74 -5.45
C ASP A 1 12.36 1.60 -5.40
N PRO A 2 13.19 1.40 -6.45
CA PRO A 2 14.23 0.37 -6.46
C PRO A 2 15.43 0.69 -5.55
N GLN A 3 15.60 1.94 -5.08
CA GLN A 3 16.77 2.39 -4.33
C GLN A 3 17.04 1.52 -3.09
N TYR A 4 16.01 1.18 -2.32
CA TYR A 4 16.15 0.45 -1.06
C TYR A 4 16.54 -1.02 -1.28
N LEU A 5 15.97 -1.70 -2.29
CA LEU A 5 16.35 -3.05 -2.65
C LEU A 5 17.79 -3.11 -3.19
N GLY A 6 18.19 -2.10 -3.97
CA GLY A 6 19.55 -2.00 -4.51
C GLY A 6 20.64 -1.99 -3.44
N LYS A 7 20.37 -1.39 -2.26
CA LYS A 7 21.30 -1.39 -1.11
C LYS A 7 21.61 -2.78 -0.58
N VAL A 8 20.71 -3.75 -0.78
CA VAL A 8 20.88 -5.15 -0.38
C VAL A 8 21.06 -6.09 -1.58
N LYS A 9 21.46 -5.54 -2.74
CA LYS A 9 21.69 -6.28 -3.99
C LYS A 9 20.46 -7.01 -4.53
N LEU A 10 19.27 -6.49 -4.25
CA LEU A 10 18.00 -6.96 -4.79
C LEU A 10 17.40 -5.93 -5.76
N THR A 11 16.45 -6.39 -6.55
CA THR A 11 15.68 -5.62 -7.53
C THR A 11 14.18 -5.82 -7.28
N PRO A 12 13.29 -4.96 -7.79
CA PRO A 12 11.85 -5.18 -7.69
C PRO A 12 11.38 -6.53 -8.24
N ALA A 13 12.08 -7.11 -9.21
CA ALA A 13 11.76 -8.41 -9.79
C ALA A 13 12.03 -9.59 -8.83
N ASP A 14 12.85 -9.39 -7.80
CA ASP A 14 13.08 -10.40 -6.76
C ASP A 14 11.90 -10.52 -5.78
N LEU A 15 10.98 -9.56 -5.79
CA LEU A 15 9.75 -9.63 -5.03
C LEU A 15 8.68 -10.38 -5.83
N ARG A 16 8.10 -11.42 -5.22
CA ARG A 16 6.98 -12.14 -5.85
C ARG A 16 5.68 -11.35 -5.82
N GLY A 17 5.44 -10.56 -4.77
CA GLY A 17 4.25 -9.73 -4.63
C GLY A 17 4.39 -8.78 -3.45
N VAL A 18 3.53 -7.76 -3.42
CA VAL A 18 3.46 -6.77 -2.32
C VAL A 18 2.03 -6.67 -1.83
N VAL A 19 1.83 -6.77 -0.50
CA VAL A 19 0.53 -6.58 0.13
C VAL A 19 0.56 -5.32 0.98
N ALA A 20 -0.29 -4.36 0.66
CA ALA A 20 -0.52 -3.17 1.46
C ALA A 20 -1.84 -3.34 2.22
N TRP A 21 -1.74 -3.66 3.51
CA TRP A 21 -2.88 -4.06 4.32
C TRP A 21 -3.41 -2.93 5.18
N SER A 22 -4.66 -2.53 4.98
CA SER A 22 -5.39 -1.57 5.80
C SER A 22 -4.77 -0.15 5.85
N GLY A 23 -3.83 0.17 4.95
CA GLY A 23 -3.12 1.45 4.91
C GLY A 23 -3.78 2.52 4.03
N GLY A 24 -3.34 3.77 4.16
CA GLY A 24 -3.87 4.89 3.34
C GLY A 24 -2.92 6.07 3.14
N ALA A 25 -1.71 6.03 3.69
CA ALA A 25 -0.73 7.11 3.60
C ALA A 25 0.22 6.92 2.40
N TYR A 26 -0.35 6.88 1.18
CA TYR A 26 0.43 6.70 -0.06
C TYR A 26 0.92 8.02 -0.68
N ASP A 27 0.39 9.14 -0.22
CA ASP A 27 0.78 10.51 -0.59
C ASP A 27 0.92 11.32 0.70
N LEU A 28 2.14 11.37 1.24
CA LEU A 28 2.42 11.96 2.54
C LEU A 28 2.23 13.48 2.53
N ALA A 29 2.60 14.14 1.43
CA ALA A 29 2.41 15.58 1.30
C ALA A 29 0.91 15.94 1.30
N ALA A 30 0.08 15.18 0.57
CA ALA A 30 -1.36 15.34 0.62
C ALA A 30 -1.92 15.06 2.03
N LYS A 31 -1.44 14.01 2.72
CA LYS A 31 -1.88 13.68 4.09
C LYS A 31 -1.51 14.74 5.12
N VAL A 32 -0.34 15.36 5.00
CA VAL A 32 0.03 16.49 5.86
C VAL A 32 -0.86 17.71 5.58
N ALA A 33 -1.19 17.98 4.32
CA ALA A 33 -2.08 19.07 3.93
C ALA A 33 -3.54 18.86 4.38
N GLU A 34 -4.03 17.62 4.39
CA GLU A 34 -5.33 17.25 4.97
C GLU A 34 -5.41 17.55 6.49
N GLY A 35 -4.26 17.58 7.17
CA GLY A 35 -4.16 17.89 8.60
C GLY A 35 -4.52 16.72 9.53
N GLY A 36 -4.92 17.05 10.76
CA GLY A 36 -5.21 16.08 11.81
C GLY A 36 -3.96 15.36 12.33
N SER A 37 -4.16 14.21 12.99
CA SER A 37 -3.08 13.44 13.63
C SER A 37 -2.03 12.92 12.65
N TYR A 38 -2.39 12.70 11.38
CA TYR A 38 -1.44 12.25 10.35
C TYR A 38 -0.30 13.24 10.12
N LYS A 39 -0.54 14.55 10.27
CA LYS A 39 0.52 15.55 10.15
C LYS A 39 1.63 15.30 11.16
N GLU A 40 1.27 15.13 12.43
CA GLU A 40 2.23 14.89 13.51
C GLU A 40 2.95 13.55 13.33
N HIS A 41 2.22 12.49 12.97
CA HIS A 41 2.83 11.17 12.71
C HIS A 41 3.85 11.22 11.56
N ILE A 42 3.53 11.91 10.46
CA ILE A 42 4.42 12.05 9.31
C ILE A 42 5.62 12.92 9.68
N GLN A 43 5.42 14.06 10.35
CA GLN A 43 6.50 14.94 10.79
C GLN A 43 7.46 14.25 11.76
N ASN A 44 6.95 13.42 12.67
CA ASN A 44 7.76 12.65 13.60
C ASN A 44 8.59 11.57 12.89
N ALA A 45 8.04 10.93 11.85
CA ALA A 45 8.72 9.84 11.15
C ALA A 45 9.69 10.31 10.05
N PHE A 46 9.35 11.38 9.33
CA PHE A 46 10.07 11.83 8.14
C PHE A 46 10.68 13.24 8.29
N GLY A 47 10.53 13.87 9.45
CA GLY A 47 10.93 15.25 9.68
C GLY A 47 9.93 16.27 9.08
N PRO A 48 10.20 17.58 9.24
CA PRO A 48 9.29 18.64 8.82
C PRO A 48 9.40 19.03 7.33
N ASP A 49 10.34 18.44 6.59
CA ASP A 49 10.60 18.82 5.19
C ASP A 49 9.64 18.14 4.21
N GLU A 50 8.90 18.95 3.44
CA GLU A 50 7.98 18.46 2.40
C GLU A 50 8.71 17.66 1.31
N SER A 51 9.98 18.01 1.02
CA SER A 51 10.77 17.27 0.02
C SER A 51 10.96 15.81 0.44
N ALA A 52 11.18 15.56 1.73
CA ALA A 52 11.28 14.23 2.31
C ALA A 52 9.96 13.47 2.21
N TRP A 53 8.82 14.15 2.45
CA TRP A 53 7.50 13.53 2.33
C TRP A 53 7.20 13.10 0.89
N ARG A 54 7.53 13.96 -0.10
CA ARG A 54 7.35 13.64 -1.53
C ARG A 54 8.25 12.49 -1.96
N ALA A 55 9.50 12.47 -1.53
CA ALA A 55 10.43 11.38 -1.80
C ALA A 55 9.96 10.05 -1.18
N ALA A 56 9.38 10.08 0.02
CA ALA A 56 8.86 8.90 0.70
C ALA A 56 7.46 8.46 0.23
N SER A 57 6.74 9.28 -0.55
CA SER A 57 5.36 8.99 -0.98
C SER A 57 5.31 7.95 -2.11
N PRO A 58 4.69 6.77 -1.93
CA PRO A 58 4.58 5.75 -2.98
C PRO A 58 4.04 6.25 -4.33
N VAL A 59 3.13 7.22 -4.34
CA VAL A 59 2.55 7.78 -5.58
C VAL A 59 3.59 8.46 -6.48
N THR A 60 4.71 8.95 -5.95
CA THR A 60 5.77 9.58 -6.75
C THR A 60 6.62 8.55 -7.51
N HIS A 61 6.54 7.28 -7.11
CA HIS A 61 7.31 6.17 -7.69
C HIS A 61 6.49 5.27 -8.62
N ALA A 62 5.17 5.44 -8.70
CA ALA A 62 4.28 4.52 -9.41
C ALA A 62 4.58 4.42 -10.92
N LYS A 63 5.16 5.45 -11.53
CA LYS A 63 5.51 5.46 -12.96
C LYS A 63 6.52 4.37 -13.36
N THR A 64 7.33 3.89 -12.41
CA THR A 64 8.31 2.83 -12.67
C THR A 64 7.77 1.44 -12.30
N ALA A 65 6.49 1.31 -11.95
CA ALA A 65 5.89 0.06 -11.48
C ALA A 65 5.62 -0.98 -12.58
N GLY A 66 5.75 -0.63 -13.87
CA GLY A 66 5.45 -1.54 -14.99
C GLY A 66 6.25 -2.84 -15.01
N SER A 67 7.48 -2.81 -14.49
CA SER A 67 8.35 -3.98 -14.30
C SER A 67 8.39 -4.47 -12.84
N GLY A 68 7.53 -3.92 -11.98
CA GLY A 68 7.47 -4.23 -10.56
C GLY A 68 6.64 -5.47 -10.24
N PRO A 69 6.64 -5.91 -8.97
CA PRO A 69 5.82 -7.03 -8.52
C PRO A 69 4.32 -6.71 -8.62
N PRO A 70 3.44 -7.73 -8.64
CA PRO A 70 2.01 -7.53 -8.42
C PRO A 70 1.73 -6.95 -7.03
N PHE A 71 0.77 -6.04 -6.95
CA PHE A 71 0.30 -5.42 -5.69
C PHE A 71 -1.12 -5.86 -5.33
N LEU A 72 -1.34 -6.15 -4.06
CA LEU A 72 -2.66 -6.24 -3.44
C LEU A 72 -2.81 -5.12 -2.41
N PHE A 73 -3.85 -4.30 -2.56
CA PHE A 73 -4.25 -3.31 -1.57
C PHE A 73 -5.53 -3.78 -0.89
N ALA A 74 -5.50 -3.90 0.44
CA ALA A 74 -6.68 -4.25 1.21
C ALA A 74 -7.17 -3.02 1.99
N ALA A 75 -8.39 -2.55 1.71
CA ALA A 75 -9.03 -1.45 2.42
C ALA A 75 -10.15 -1.96 3.31
N TYR A 76 -10.32 -1.42 4.51
CA TYR A 76 -11.32 -1.91 5.47
C TYR A 76 -12.73 -1.38 5.25
N GLU A 77 -12.91 -0.30 4.48
CA GLU A 77 -14.23 0.28 4.21
C GLU A 77 -14.25 0.96 2.84
N LYS A 78 -15.28 0.66 2.05
CA LYS A 78 -15.43 1.22 0.71
C LYS A 78 -15.66 2.73 0.79
N GLY A 79 -14.94 3.48 -0.02
CA GLY A 79 -15.11 4.93 -0.13
C GLY A 79 -14.53 5.72 1.03
N ASN A 80 -13.86 5.10 2.00
CA ASN A 80 -13.13 5.86 3.01
C ASN A 80 -11.81 6.44 2.43
N ASN A 81 -11.08 7.21 3.24
CA ASN A 81 -9.82 7.83 2.82
C ASN A 81 -8.75 6.81 2.43
N ALA A 82 -8.66 5.68 3.13
CA ALA A 82 -7.70 4.62 2.84
C ALA A 82 -8.00 3.92 1.52
N HIS A 83 -9.28 3.56 1.28
CA HIS A 83 -9.75 2.96 0.03
C HIS A 83 -9.49 3.88 -1.16
N ARG A 84 -9.85 5.17 -1.06
CA ARG A 84 -9.56 6.15 -2.13
C ARG A 84 -8.07 6.27 -2.42
N ALA A 85 -7.22 6.29 -1.39
CA ALA A 85 -5.78 6.37 -1.56
C ALA A 85 -5.21 5.11 -2.24
N ALA A 86 -5.70 3.92 -1.84
CA ALA A 86 -5.34 2.65 -2.46
C ALA A 86 -5.75 2.59 -3.94
N GLU A 87 -7.00 2.94 -4.26
CA GLU A 87 -7.50 3.01 -5.64
C GLU A 87 -6.66 3.96 -6.51
N ARG A 88 -6.30 5.14 -5.96
CA ARG A 88 -5.44 6.10 -6.67
C ARG A 88 -4.09 5.49 -7.00
N LEU A 89 -3.40 4.88 -6.03
CA LEU A 89 -2.09 4.29 -6.26
C LEU A 89 -2.17 3.07 -7.20
N ALA A 90 -3.16 2.20 -7.01
CA ALA A 90 -3.40 1.06 -7.89
C ALA A 90 -3.70 1.50 -9.32
N GLY A 91 -4.45 2.59 -9.51
CA GLY A 91 -4.66 3.25 -10.81
C GLY A 91 -3.34 3.65 -11.46
N LEU A 92 -2.49 4.39 -10.73
CA LEU A 92 -1.18 4.80 -11.23
C LEU A 92 -0.27 3.62 -11.60
N ILE A 93 -0.30 2.53 -10.82
CA ILE A 93 0.45 1.31 -11.13
C ILE A 93 -0.06 0.66 -12.42
N ARG A 94 -1.38 0.54 -12.59
CA ARG A 94 -2.00 -0.02 -13.80
C ARG A 94 -1.73 0.85 -15.03
N ASP A 95 -1.77 2.17 -14.90
CA ASP A 95 -1.43 3.12 -15.97
C ASP A 95 0.02 2.93 -16.43
N ALA A 96 0.93 2.66 -15.49
CA ALA A 96 2.31 2.29 -15.76
C ALA A 96 2.49 0.84 -16.27
N LYS A 97 1.40 0.15 -16.62
CA LYS A 97 1.36 -1.27 -17.08
C LYS A 97 1.76 -2.31 -16.03
N GLY A 98 1.83 -1.91 -14.75
CA GLY A 98 2.01 -2.82 -13.63
C GLY A 98 0.71 -3.54 -13.25
N LYS A 99 0.81 -4.48 -12.30
CA LYS A 99 -0.33 -5.25 -11.79
C LYS A 99 -0.69 -4.78 -10.39
N ALA A 100 -1.92 -4.34 -10.19
CA ALA A 100 -2.44 -3.96 -8.89
C ALA A 100 -3.93 -4.28 -8.77
N GLU A 101 -4.31 -4.82 -7.61
CA GLU A 101 -5.68 -5.10 -7.21
C GLU A 101 -6.03 -4.37 -5.92
N VAL A 102 -7.27 -3.90 -5.80
CA VAL A 102 -7.81 -3.32 -4.58
C VAL A 102 -9.01 -4.13 -4.13
N VAL A 103 -8.98 -4.60 -2.89
CA VAL A 103 -10.09 -5.33 -2.27
C VAL A 103 -10.62 -4.55 -1.07
N VAL A 104 -11.92 -4.69 -0.81
CA VAL A 104 -12.55 -4.15 0.41
C VAL A 104 -12.82 -5.31 1.36
N LEU A 105 -12.24 -5.24 2.55
CA LEU A 105 -12.44 -6.20 3.63
C LEU A 105 -13.80 -5.92 4.28
N LYS A 106 -14.76 -6.80 4.04
CA LYS A 106 -16.13 -6.65 4.53
C LYS A 106 -16.19 -6.65 6.06
N ASP A 107 -17.00 -5.76 6.63
CA ASP A 107 -17.27 -5.67 8.07
C ASP A 107 -15.97 -5.56 8.89
N ARG A 108 -15.03 -4.70 8.46
CA ARG A 108 -13.78 -4.43 9.16
C ARG A 108 -13.60 -2.95 9.47
N THR A 109 -12.87 -2.69 10.56
CA THR A 109 -12.21 -1.42 10.84
C THR A 109 -10.72 -1.53 10.52
N HIS A 110 -9.99 -0.42 10.60
CA HIS A 110 -8.53 -0.45 10.48
C HIS A 110 -7.88 -1.47 11.45
N GLN A 111 -8.39 -1.53 12.69
CA GLN A 111 -7.89 -2.43 13.73
C GLN A 111 -8.27 -3.89 13.48
N THR A 112 -9.55 -4.16 13.20
CA THR A 112 -10.01 -5.54 13.04
C THR A 112 -9.47 -6.18 11.76
N ALA A 113 -9.24 -5.39 10.70
CA ALA A 113 -8.57 -5.86 9.49
C ALA A 113 -7.19 -6.47 9.81
N THR A 114 -6.44 -5.87 10.73
CA THR A 114 -5.10 -6.33 11.09
C THR A 114 -5.15 -7.44 12.15
N HIS A 115 -5.95 -7.27 13.20
CA HIS A 115 -5.95 -8.20 14.34
C HIS A 115 -6.66 -9.52 14.07
N LEU A 116 -7.64 -9.56 13.16
CA LEU A 116 -8.39 -10.77 12.86
C LEU A 116 -7.83 -11.56 11.68
N LEU A 117 -6.81 -11.05 11.00
CA LEU A 117 -6.22 -11.73 9.84
C LEU A 117 -5.77 -13.15 10.21
N GLY A 118 -6.43 -14.14 9.63
CA GLY A 118 -6.13 -15.56 9.87
C GLY A 118 -6.69 -16.14 11.18
N ALA A 119 -7.50 -15.39 11.92
CA ALA A 119 -8.23 -15.93 13.06
C ALA A 119 -9.23 -17.02 12.62
N PRO A 120 -9.57 -17.99 13.49
CA PRO A 120 -10.58 -19.00 13.16
C PRO A 120 -11.90 -18.36 12.72
N GLY A 121 -12.37 -18.72 11.51
CA GLY A 121 -13.60 -18.17 10.92
C GLY A 121 -13.45 -16.81 10.23
N ASP A 122 -12.25 -16.21 10.21
CA ASP A 122 -11.98 -14.99 9.44
C ASP A 122 -11.73 -15.30 7.96
N GLU A 123 -12.49 -14.65 7.07
CA GLU A 123 -12.39 -14.85 5.62
C GLU A 123 -11.20 -14.13 4.99
N THR A 124 -10.60 -13.14 5.67
CA THR A 124 -9.52 -12.33 5.09
C THR A 124 -8.20 -13.10 4.97
N GLY A 125 -8.02 -14.14 5.80
CA GLY A 125 -6.90 -15.07 5.67
C GLY A 125 -6.92 -15.85 4.35
N ALA A 126 -8.10 -16.30 3.89
CA ALA A 126 -8.23 -17.00 2.61
C ALA A 126 -7.90 -16.08 1.44
N LEU A 127 -8.42 -14.85 1.45
CA LEU A 127 -8.11 -13.81 0.46
C LEU A 127 -6.59 -13.56 0.36
N PHE A 128 -5.93 -13.39 1.50
CA PHE A 128 -4.48 -13.17 1.54
C PHE A 128 -3.71 -14.37 0.95
N LEU A 129 -4.09 -15.59 1.32
CA LEU A 129 -3.48 -16.81 0.79
C LEU A 129 -3.70 -16.99 -0.71
N ASP A 130 -4.85 -16.59 -1.24
CA ASP A 130 -5.12 -16.67 -2.68
C ASP A 130 -4.22 -15.74 -3.48
N PHE A 131 -3.97 -14.52 -3.00
CA PHE A 131 -2.97 -13.64 -3.59
C PHE A 131 -1.57 -14.26 -3.53
N LEU A 132 -1.15 -14.78 -2.37
CA LEU A 132 0.15 -15.42 -2.22
C LEU A 132 0.32 -16.58 -3.21
N ARG A 133 -0.66 -17.48 -3.28
CA ARG A 133 -0.66 -18.60 -4.23
C ARG A 133 -0.64 -18.15 -5.68
N ALA A 134 -1.24 -17.00 -6.02
CA ALA A 134 -1.21 -16.48 -7.38
C ALA A 134 0.18 -15.98 -7.79
N VAL A 135 0.96 -15.45 -6.85
CA VAL A 135 2.23 -14.77 -7.14
C VAL A 135 3.48 -15.59 -6.83
N THR A 136 3.37 -16.67 -6.06
CA THR A 136 4.50 -17.55 -5.71
C THR A 136 4.48 -18.90 -6.45
N LYS A 137 3.76 -19.02 -7.56
CA LYS A 137 3.81 -20.22 -8.40
C LYS A 137 5.16 -20.39 -9.07
#